data_AF-A0A9E0Y200-F1
#
_entry.id   AF-A0A9E0Y200-F1
#
_cell.length_a   1.000
_cell.length_b   1.000
_cell.length_c   1.000
_cell.angle_alpha   90.00
_cell.angle_beta   90.00
_cell.angle_gamma   90.00
#
_symmetry.space_group_name_H-M   'P 1'
#
loop_
_entity.id
_entity.type
_entity.pdbx_description
1 polymer ?
#
loop_
_entity_poly.entity_id
_entity_poly.type
_entity_poly.pdbx_seq_one_letter_code
_entity_poly.pdbx_strand_id
1 'polypeptide(L)'
;MQELPIINSIVEGTESKVKKPDWLRVKLPVGENYRHVRGLVDTHKLHTICESGNCPNMGECWGAGTATFMILGNICTRSCGFCAVATGRPEAVDWDEPQRVAEAIHLMKVKHAVITSVDRDDLKDGGSIIWANTVKAVRNLNPETTLETLIPDFKGQWENLDRIIEVAPEVVSHNIETVERLTRKVRIQAKYHRSLEVIRRLKDGGMRTKSGIMLGLGETKDEVVQSLNDLYENGCDIVTIGQYLQPTAKHLQVLRFVHPDEFAFYREEGYKIGLDYVESGPLVRSSYHSERHLIPGEGRRKWEAKN
;
A
#
# COMPACT_ATOMS: atom_id res chain seq x y z
N MET A 1 12.71 8.21 -26.60
CA MET A 1 12.78 7.90 -25.16
C MET A 1 14.22 8.17 -24.73
N GLN A 2 14.49 9.37 -24.21
CA GLN A 2 15.83 9.71 -23.70
C GLN A 2 15.87 9.31 -22.23
N GLU A 3 16.57 8.23 -21.92
CA GLU A 3 16.95 7.90 -20.54
C GLU A 3 17.92 8.97 -20.04
N LEU A 4 17.58 9.63 -18.95
CA LEU A 4 18.49 10.53 -18.26
C LEU A 4 19.51 9.71 -17.45
N PRO A 5 20.81 10.06 -17.49
CA PRO A 5 21.83 9.28 -16.83
C PRO A 5 21.82 9.54 -15.31
N ILE A 6 21.82 8.47 -14.52
CA ILE A 6 22.18 8.51 -13.09
C ILE A 6 23.53 7.81 -12.96
N ILE A 7 24.54 8.60 -12.60
CA ILE A 7 25.96 8.26 -12.37
C ILE A 7 26.29 8.93 -11.01
N ASN A 8 27.04 8.44 -10.01
CA ASN A 8 27.99 7.35 -9.76
C ASN A 8 27.85 7.04 -8.23
N SER A 9 28.17 5.86 -7.68
CA SER A 9 29.51 5.27 -7.65
C SER A 9 29.43 3.76 -7.42
N ILE A 10 30.09 3.02 -8.30
CA ILE A 10 30.45 1.61 -8.08
C ILE A 10 31.34 1.57 -6.84
N VAL A 11 30.81 0.99 -5.76
CA VAL A 11 31.67 0.45 -4.70
C VAL A 11 31.98 -0.97 -5.15
N GLU A 12 33.19 -1.17 -5.66
CA GLU A 12 33.77 -2.51 -5.81
C GLU A 12 33.91 -3.12 -4.40
N GLY A 13 32.90 -3.89 -4.02
CA GLY A 13 32.89 -4.68 -2.81
C GLY A 13 31.99 -5.88 -3.06
N THR A 14 32.50 -7.07 -2.81
CA THR A 14 31.81 -8.36 -2.99
C THR A 14 30.39 -8.34 -2.41
N GLU A 15 29.39 -8.02 -3.24
CA GLU A 15 27.99 -8.05 -2.84
C GLU A 15 27.57 -9.51 -2.67
N SER A 16 27.62 -9.99 -1.43
CA SER A 16 26.99 -11.25 -1.07
C SER A 16 25.49 -11.08 -1.26
N LYS A 17 24.98 -11.54 -2.41
CA LYS A 17 23.53 -11.65 -2.63
C LYS A 17 22.96 -12.48 -1.49
N VAL A 18 22.23 -11.83 -0.59
CA VAL A 18 21.53 -12.51 0.51
C VAL A 18 20.59 -13.51 -0.16
N LYS A 19 20.80 -14.81 0.12
CA LYS A 19 20.00 -15.86 -0.51
C LYS A 19 18.58 -15.77 0.03
N LYS A 20 17.59 -15.76 -0.87
CA LYS A 20 16.18 -15.75 -0.48
C LYS A 20 15.87 -17.01 0.34
N PRO A 21 15.40 -16.87 1.59
CA PRO A 21 15.11 -17.99 2.47
C PRO A 21 13.84 -18.74 2.05
N ASP A 22 13.71 -19.97 2.58
CA ASP A 22 12.63 -20.87 2.16
C ASP A 22 11.24 -20.42 2.59
N TRP A 23 11.12 -19.72 3.73
CA TRP A 23 9.84 -19.15 4.21
C TRP A 23 9.29 -18.00 3.35
N LEU A 24 10.07 -17.50 2.37
CA LEU A 24 9.62 -16.50 1.40
C LEU A 24 9.28 -17.12 0.02
N ARG A 25 9.35 -18.45 -0.12
CA ARG A 25 8.94 -19.13 -1.34
C ARG A 25 7.43 -19.28 -1.35
N VAL A 26 6.82 -18.79 -2.43
CA VAL A 26 5.38 -18.94 -2.69
C VAL A 26 5.18 -19.75 -3.96
N LYS A 27 4.04 -20.43 -4.05
CA LYS A 27 3.57 -20.97 -5.32
C LYS A 27 3.02 -19.81 -6.14
N LEU A 28 3.44 -19.70 -7.39
CA LEU A 28 2.87 -18.71 -8.31
C LEU A 28 1.38 -18.98 -8.48
N PRO A 29 0.53 -17.94 -8.54
CA PRO A 29 -0.89 -18.11 -8.79
C PRO A 29 -1.07 -18.76 -10.17
N VAL A 30 -1.65 -19.96 -10.18
CA VAL A 30 -2.00 -20.72 -11.38
C VAL A 30 -3.47 -21.12 -11.27
N GLY A 31 -4.25 -20.96 -12.35
CA GLY A 31 -5.66 -21.35 -12.38
C GLY A 31 -6.54 -20.52 -13.33
N GLU A 32 -7.76 -20.99 -13.57
CA GLU A 32 -8.73 -20.33 -14.45
C GLU A 32 -9.21 -18.99 -13.90
N ASN A 33 -9.49 -18.91 -12.59
CA ASN A 33 -9.90 -17.66 -11.93
C ASN A 33 -8.85 -16.56 -12.11
N TYR A 34 -7.55 -16.90 -12.01
CA TYR A 34 -6.47 -15.96 -12.26
C TYR A 34 -6.47 -15.45 -13.71
N ARG A 35 -6.60 -16.35 -14.69
CA ARG A 35 -6.63 -15.97 -16.11
C ARG A 35 -7.87 -15.13 -16.45
N HIS A 36 -9.02 -15.46 -15.88
CA HIS A 36 -10.27 -14.75 -16.11
C HIS A 36 -10.18 -13.30 -15.63
N VAL A 37 -9.75 -13.09 -14.38
CA VAL A 37 -9.60 -11.75 -13.81
C VAL A 37 -8.54 -10.95 -14.57
N ARG A 38 -7.41 -11.57 -14.92
CA ARG A 38 -6.39 -10.93 -15.75
C ARG A 38 -6.96 -10.44 -17.09
N GLY A 39 -7.73 -11.29 -17.77
CA GLY A 39 -8.39 -10.92 -19.02
C GLY A 39 -9.37 -9.74 -18.86
N LEU A 40 -10.06 -9.64 -17.73
CA LEU A 40 -10.92 -8.48 -17.43
C LEU A 40 -10.12 -7.20 -17.23
N VAL A 41 -9.03 -7.25 -16.46
CA VAL A 41 -8.15 -6.09 -16.25
C VAL A 41 -7.61 -5.56 -17.57
N ASP A 42 -7.12 -6.45 -18.45
CA ASP A 42 -6.62 -6.11 -19.78
C ASP A 42 -7.73 -5.53 -20.68
N THR A 43 -8.91 -6.16 -20.71
CA THR A 43 -10.04 -5.74 -21.56
C THR A 43 -10.55 -4.34 -21.20
N HIS A 44 -10.59 -4.03 -19.90
CA HIS A 44 -11.07 -2.74 -19.38
C HIS A 44 -9.98 -1.67 -19.27
N LYS A 45 -8.76 -1.96 -19.75
CA LYS A 45 -7.60 -1.05 -19.75
C LYS A 45 -7.32 -0.48 -18.35
N LEU A 46 -7.36 -1.35 -17.34
CA LEU A 46 -7.12 -0.97 -15.96
C LEU A 46 -5.67 -1.25 -15.58
N HIS A 47 -5.20 -0.57 -14.54
CA HIS A 47 -3.96 -0.93 -13.88
C HIS A 47 -4.27 -1.53 -12.52
N THR A 48 -3.61 -2.64 -12.20
CA THR A 48 -3.62 -3.18 -10.83
C THR A 48 -2.22 -3.11 -10.25
N ILE A 49 -2.12 -2.75 -8.97
CA ILE A 49 -0.85 -2.84 -8.25
C ILE A 49 -0.42 -4.30 -8.06
N CYS A 50 -1.38 -5.23 -8.08
CA CYS A 50 -1.14 -6.67 -8.02
C CYS A 50 -0.24 -7.12 -9.18
N GLU A 51 -0.49 -6.64 -10.40
CA GLU A 51 0.34 -6.94 -11.56
C GLU A 51 1.61 -6.09 -11.61
N SER A 52 1.46 -4.77 -11.44
CA SER A 52 2.59 -3.84 -11.52
C SER A 52 3.67 -4.13 -10.47
N GLY A 53 3.26 -4.66 -9.31
CA GLY A 53 4.13 -5.04 -8.21
C GLY A 53 4.53 -6.51 -8.17
N ASN A 54 4.16 -7.34 -9.16
CA ASN A 54 4.39 -8.79 -9.17
C ASN A 54 3.96 -9.48 -7.85
N CYS A 55 2.73 -9.19 -7.40
CA CYS A 55 2.28 -9.57 -6.07
C CYS A 55 2.13 -11.10 -5.92
N PRO A 56 2.78 -11.70 -4.90
CA PRO A 56 2.67 -13.14 -4.65
C PRO A 56 1.28 -13.58 -4.15
N ASN A 57 0.47 -12.65 -3.65
CA ASN A 57 -0.78 -12.95 -2.93
C ASN A 57 -2.03 -12.87 -3.81
N MET A 58 -1.88 -12.63 -5.10
CA MET A 58 -2.97 -12.29 -6.01
C MET A 58 -4.07 -13.37 -6.06
N GLY A 59 -3.69 -14.65 -6.15
CA GLY A 59 -4.66 -15.75 -6.18
C GLY A 59 -5.47 -15.87 -4.89
N GLU A 60 -4.84 -15.62 -3.74
CA GLU A 60 -5.52 -15.66 -2.45
C GLU A 60 -6.46 -14.47 -2.27
N CYS A 61 -6.00 -13.25 -2.57
CA CYS A 61 -6.81 -12.04 -2.43
C CYS A 61 -8.06 -12.11 -3.32
N TRP A 62 -7.89 -12.50 -4.59
CA TRP A 62 -9.02 -12.64 -5.51
C TRP A 62 -9.98 -13.75 -5.08
N GLY A 63 -9.46 -14.86 -4.54
CA GLY A 63 -10.29 -15.92 -3.95
C GLY A 63 -11.14 -15.46 -2.76
N ALA A 64 -10.65 -14.48 -1.99
CA ALA A 64 -11.41 -13.83 -0.91
C ALA A 64 -12.43 -12.80 -1.41
N GLY A 65 -12.44 -12.47 -2.71
CA GLY A 65 -13.26 -11.41 -3.29
C GLY A 65 -12.66 -10.01 -3.10
N THR A 66 -11.34 -9.91 -2.91
CA THR A 66 -10.61 -8.65 -2.71
C THR A 66 -9.72 -8.35 -3.90
N ALA A 67 -9.77 -7.14 -4.45
CA ALA A 67 -8.88 -6.71 -5.54
C ALA A 67 -8.36 -5.29 -5.30
N THR A 68 -7.16 -4.99 -5.81
CA THR A 68 -6.54 -3.66 -5.71
C THR A 68 -6.35 -3.01 -7.07
N PHE A 69 -6.99 -1.86 -7.26
CA PHE A 69 -6.97 -1.07 -8.49
C PHE A 69 -6.05 0.12 -8.32
N MET A 70 -5.28 0.44 -9.36
CA MET A 70 -4.39 1.59 -9.42
C MET A 70 -4.94 2.60 -10.43
N ILE A 71 -5.34 3.77 -9.93
CA ILE A 71 -5.87 4.87 -10.74
C ILE A 71 -4.78 5.91 -11.05
N LEU A 72 -5.09 6.85 -11.93
CA LEU A 72 -4.21 7.93 -12.41
C LEU A 72 -3.02 7.44 -13.24
N GLY A 73 -3.16 6.26 -13.85
CA GLY A 73 -2.15 5.64 -14.71
C GLY A 73 -1.12 4.79 -13.96
N ASN A 74 0.01 4.53 -14.62
CA ASN A 74 1.09 3.66 -14.13
C ASN A 74 2.49 4.32 -14.17
N ILE A 75 2.54 5.65 -14.37
CA ILE A 75 3.76 6.46 -14.33
C ILE A 75 3.62 7.44 -13.17
N CYS A 76 4.53 7.36 -12.21
CA CYS A 76 4.56 8.18 -11.01
C CYS A 76 5.48 9.39 -11.17
N THR A 77 5.07 10.53 -10.63
CA THR A 77 5.93 11.73 -10.53
C THR A 77 7.03 11.61 -9.47
N ARG A 78 6.97 10.56 -8.63
CA ARG A 78 7.92 10.29 -7.54
C ARG A 78 8.75 9.04 -7.80
N SER A 79 9.87 8.96 -7.08
CA SER A 79 10.94 7.98 -7.30
C SER A 79 11.33 7.30 -6.00
N CYS A 80 10.36 6.65 -5.35
CA CYS A 80 10.61 5.86 -4.14
C CYS A 80 11.54 4.68 -4.47
N GLY A 81 12.65 4.55 -3.74
CA GLY A 81 13.72 3.59 -4.07
C GLY A 81 13.32 2.11 -3.97
N PHE A 82 12.15 1.81 -3.42
CA PHE A 82 11.60 0.47 -3.26
C PHE A 82 10.50 0.13 -4.29
N CYS A 83 9.93 1.14 -4.96
CA CYS A 83 8.67 0.99 -5.69
C CYS A 83 8.93 0.58 -7.15
N ALA A 84 8.22 -0.45 -7.61
CA ALA A 84 8.34 -0.98 -8.98
C ALA A 84 7.62 -0.14 -10.05
N VAL A 85 6.77 0.80 -9.64
CA VAL A 85 6.03 1.68 -10.57
C VAL A 85 7.00 2.61 -11.28
N ALA A 86 6.83 2.78 -12.59
CA ALA A 86 7.72 3.60 -13.40
C ALA A 86 7.70 5.07 -12.94
N THR A 87 8.86 5.69 -12.81
CA THR A 87 8.95 7.14 -12.59
C THR A 87 9.02 7.88 -13.93
N GLY A 88 8.26 8.95 -14.08
CA GLY A 88 8.31 9.78 -15.28
C GLY A 88 7.25 10.87 -15.30
N ARG A 89 7.02 11.44 -16.49
CA ARG A 89 5.90 12.35 -16.73
C ARG A 89 4.63 11.51 -17.02
N PRO A 90 3.58 11.59 -16.19
CA PRO A 90 2.34 10.87 -16.45
C PRO A 90 1.64 11.36 -17.72
N GLU A 91 0.73 10.53 -18.23
CA GLU A 91 -0.19 10.92 -19.30
C GLU A 91 -1.26 11.90 -18.79
N ALA A 92 -2.06 12.43 -19.72
CA ALA A 92 -3.21 13.26 -19.37
C ALA A 92 -4.17 12.49 -18.46
N VAL A 93 -4.86 13.21 -17.56
CA VAL A 93 -5.88 12.61 -16.71
C VAL A 93 -7.01 12.08 -17.57
N ASP A 94 -7.36 10.82 -17.37
CA ASP A 94 -8.53 10.19 -17.95
C ASP A 94 -9.72 10.37 -17.00
N TRP A 95 -10.66 11.22 -17.41
CA TRP A 95 -11.82 11.57 -16.60
C TRP A 95 -12.89 10.47 -16.54
N ASP A 96 -12.82 9.48 -17.43
CA ASP A 96 -13.72 8.32 -17.45
C ASP A 96 -13.16 7.13 -16.65
N GLU A 97 -11.91 7.21 -16.19
CA GLU A 97 -11.27 6.18 -15.35
C GLU A 97 -12.11 5.79 -14.11
N PRO A 98 -12.69 6.74 -13.33
CA PRO A 98 -13.60 6.41 -12.22
C PRO A 98 -14.71 5.41 -12.58
N GLN A 99 -15.37 5.63 -13.72
CA GLN A 99 -16.49 4.80 -14.16
C GLN A 99 -16.01 3.41 -14.58
N ARG A 100 -14.88 3.32 -15.31
CA ARG A 100 -14.31 2.03 -15.70
C ARG A 100 -13.87 1.18 -14.52
N VAL A 101 -13.33 1.81 -13.46
CA VAL A 101 -13.00 1.10 -12.21
C VAL A 101 -14.26 0.54 -11.55
N ALA A 102 -15.34 1.31 -11.49
CA ALA A 102 -16.62 0.84 -10.96
C ALA A 102 -17.19 -0.34 -11.76
N GLU A 103 -17.15 -0.28 -13.09
CA GLU A 103 -17.61 -1.36 -13.97
C GLU A 103 -16.78 -2.63 -13.81
N ALA A 104 -15.46 -2.48 -13.64
CA ALA A 104 -14.58 -3.60 -13.41
C ALA A 104 -14.87 -4.31 -12.09
N ILE A 105 -15.04 -3.55 -11.01
CA ILE A 105 -15.44 -4.07 -9.69
C ILE A 105 -16.76 -4.85 -9.80
N HIS A 106 -17.72 -4.30 -10.56
CA HIS A 106 -19.01 -4.94 -10.81
C HIS A 106 -18.87 -6.28 -11.53
N LEU A 107 -18.16 -6.28 -12.67
CA LEU A 107 -17.98 -7.46 -13.52
C LEU A 107 -17.18 -8.56 -12.79
N MET A 108 -16.18 -8.16 -12.01
CA MET A 108 -15.36 -9.06 -11.19
C MET A 108 -16.08 -9.52 -9.91
N LYS A 109 -17.23 -8.94 -9.57
CA LYS A 109 -17.98 -9.21 -8.33
C LYS A 109 -17.13 -9.07 -7.07
N VAL A 110 -16.31 -8.02 -7.04
CA VAL A 110 -15.41 -7.73 -5.92
C VAL A 110 -16.23 -7.31 -4.70
N LYS A 111 -15.98 -7.96 -3.56
CA LYS A 111 -16.65 -7.69 -2.27
C LYS A 111 -15.96 -6.57 -1.50
N HIS A 112 -14.64 -6.51 -1.60
CA HIS A 112 -13.82 -5.48 -0.99
C HIS A 112 -12.82 -4.94 -2.02
N ALA A 113 -12.95 -3.67 -2.38
CA ALA A 113 -12.07 -3.04 -3.36
C ALA A 113 -11.09 -2.11 -2.65
N VAL A 114 -9.79 -2.34 -2.89
CA VAL A 114 -8.73 -1.41 -2.49
C VAL A 114 -8.41 -0.53 -3.70
N ILE A 115 -8.40 0.78 -3.52
CA ILE A 115 -8.04 1.74 -4.57
C ILE A 115 -6.73 2.40 -4.15
N THR A 116 -5.75 2.45 -5.04
CA THR A 116 -4.48 3.17 -4.88
C THR A 116 -4.20 4.01 -6.12
N SER A 117 -3.18 4.86 -6.07
CA SER A 117 -2.77 5.63 -7.24
C SER A 117 -1.26 5.82 -7.27
N VAL A 118 -0.76 6.21 -8.44
CA VAL A 118 0.53 6.89 -8.54
C VAL A 118 0.43 8.31 -7.94
N ASP A 119 1.57 8.91 -7.59
CA ASP A 119 1.60 10.33 -7.23
C ASP A 119 1.51 11.21 -8.49
N ARG A 120 0.62 12.19 -8.46
CA ARG A 120 0.37 13.17 -9.53
C ARG A 120 0.73 14.59 -9.10
N ASP A 121 2.01 14.80 -8.72
CA ASP A 121 2.51 16.12 -8.32
C ASP A 121 2.48 17.15 -9.46
N ASP A 122 2.21 16.73 -10.70
CA ASP A 122 1.96 17.57 -11.87
C ASP A 122 0.58 18.23 -11.88
N LEU A 123 -0.38 17.71 -11.10
CA LEU A 123 -1.74 18.23 -10.98
C LEU A 123 -1.88 19.15 -9.76
N LYS A 124 -2.67 20.23 -9.91
CA LYS A 124 -2.91 21.19 -8.82
C LYS A 124 -3.60 20.55 -7.61
N ASP A 125 -4.52 19.62 -7.85
CA ASP A 125 -5.29 18.88 -6.84
C ASP A 125 -4.63 17.55 -6.44
N GLY A 126 -3.42 17.25 -6.95
CA GLY A 126 -2.74 15.98 -6.75
C GLY A 126 -3.52 14.75 -7.22
N GLY A 127 -4.55 14.92 -8.06
CA GLY A 127 -5.47 13.87 -8.48
C GLY A 127 -6.60 13.56 -7.51
N SER A 128 -6.75 14.31 -6.41
CA SER A 128 -7.79 14.08 -5.39
C SER A 128 -9.22 14.17 -5.93
N ILE A 129 -9.47 14.90 -7.01
CA ILE A 129 -10.79 14.92 -7.67
C ILE A 129 -11.11 13.55 -8.30
N ILE A 130 -10.14 12.93 -8.98
CA ILE A 130 -10.31 11.59 -9.57
C ILE A 130 -10.51 10.54 -8.48
N TRP A 131 -9.78 10.65 -7.37
CA TRP A 131 -10.01 9.80 -6.19
C TRP A 131 -11.44 9.87 -5.69
N ALA A 132 -11.95 11.08 -5.41
CA ALA A 132 -13.32 11.28 -4.93
C ALA A 132 -14.36 10.79 -5.94
N ASN A 133 -14.15 11.04 -7.24
CA ASN A 133 -15.03 10.56 -8.30
C ASN A 133 -15.03 9.02 -8.39
N THR A 134 -13.88 8.38 -8.20
CA THR A 134 -13.77 6.91 -8.23
C THR A 134 -14.55 6.30 -7.08
N VAL A 135 -14.37 6.80 -5.85
CA VAL A 135 -15.13 6.30 -4.69
C VAL A 135 -16.64 6.44 -4.92
N LYS A 136 -17.10 7.60 -5.43
CA LYS A 136 -18.51 7.84 -5.74
C LYS A 136 -19.04 6.90 -6.84
N ALA A 137 -18.30 6.73 -7.93
CA ALA A 137 -18.68 5.84 -9.02
C ALA A 137 -18.80 4.39 -8.56
N VAL A 138 -17.83 3.91 -7.75
CA VAL A 138 -17.87 2.55 -7.21
C VAL A 138 -19.06 2.36 -6.30
N ARG A 139 -19.33 3.28 -5.35
CA ARG A 139 -20.49 3.19 -4.46
C ARG A 139 -21.81 3.20 -5.23
N ASN A 140 -21.92 4.00 -6.29
CA ASN A 140 -23.14 4.10 -7.10
C ASN A 140 -23.45 2.79 -7.84
N LEU A 141 -22.44 2.15 -8.43
CA LEU A 141 -22.64 0.93 -9.22
C LEU A 141 -22.56 -0.36 -8.37
N ASN A 142 -21.88 -0.30 -7.24
CA ASN A 142 -21.59 -1.45 -6.37
C ASN A 142 -21.88 -1.11 -4.89
N PRO A 143 -23.15 -0.90 -4.52
CA PRO A 143 -23.51 -0.41 -3.18
C PRO A 143 -23.11 -1.36 -2.04
N GLU A 144 -22.94 -2.64 -2.31
CA GLU A 144 -22.53 -3.67 -1.33
C GLU A 144 -21.00 -3.85 -1.25
N THR A 145 -20.23 -3.25 -2.15
CA THR A 145 -18.77 -3.36 -2.14
C THR A 145 -18.18 -2.39 -1.14
N THR A 146 -17.39 -2.90 -0.21
CA THR A 146 -16.64 -2.07 0.75
C THR A 146 -15.34 -1.55 0.13
N LEU A 147 -14.86 -0.41 0.60
CA LEU A 147 -13.74 0.33 0.03
C LEU A 147 -12.63 0.59 1.04
N GLU A 148 -11.39 0.34 0.61
CA GLU A 148 -10.19 0.89 1.23
C GLU A 148 -9.46 1.80 0.23
N THR A 149 -9.03 2.98 0.63
CA THR A 149 -8.22 3.87 -0.22
C THR A 149 -6.80 4.00 0.31
N LEU A 150 -5.80 3.55 -0.44
CA LEU A 150 -4.37 3.75 -0.16
C LEU A 150 -3.85 4.99 -0.90
N ILE A 151 -3.86 6.12 -0.20
CA ILE A 151 -3.66 7.46 -0.77
C ILE A 151 -2.21 7.96 -0.67
N PRO A 152 -1.78 8.88 -1.56
CA PRO A 152 -0.53 9.61 -1.40
C PRO A 152 -0.60 10.62 -0.23
N ASP A 153 0.51 11.32 0.04
CA ASP A 153 0.57 12.36 1.08
C ASP A 153 0.03 13.73 0.61
N PHE A 154 -0.39 13.83 -0.66
CA PHE A 154 -0.79 15.06 -1.36
C PHE A 154 0.15 16.25 -1.16
N LYS A 155 1.44 16.01 -0.89
CA LYS A 155 2.45 17.01 -0.50
C LYS A 155 2.10 17.85 0.73
N GLY A 156 1.10 17.44 1.51
CA GLY A 156 0.56 18.21 2.62
C GLY A 156 -0.42 19.32 2.20
N GLN A 157 -1.00 19.22 1.01
CA GLN A 157 -2.12 20.08 0.59
C GLN A 157 -3.41 19.51 1.16
N TRP A 158 -3.86 20.03 2.29
CA TRP A 158 -4.90 19.39 3.10
C TRP A 158 -6.29 19.44 2.46
N GLU A 159 -6.56 20.42 1.59
CA GLU A 159 -7.82 20.45 0.83
C GLU A 159 -7.97 19.23 -0.09
N ASN A 160 -6.85 18.61 -0.49
CA ASN A 160 -6.87 17.37 -1.27
C ASN A 160 -7.19 16.15 -0.39
N LEU A 161 -6.73 16.17 0.87
CA LEU A 161 -7.05 15.14 1.86
C LEU A 161 -8.53 15.22 2.28
N ASP A 162 -9.04 16.43 2.47
CA ASP A 162 -10.44 16.68 2.86
C ASP A 162 -11.43 16.06 1.87
N ARG A 163 -11.14 16.10 0.56
CA ARG A 163 -11.95 15.42 -0.47
C ARG A 163 -12.05 13.91 -0.27
N ILE A 164 -11.02 13.28 0.28
CA ILE A 164 -11.04 11.83 0.59
C ILE A 164 -11.91 11.58 1.82
N ILE A 165 -11.76 12.41 2.85
CA ILE A 165 -12.58 12.34 4.08
C ILE A 165 -14.06 12.53 3.73
N GLU A 166 -14.39 13.48 2.87
CA GLU A 166 -15.77 13.77 2.43
C GLU A 166 -16.47 12.59 1.74
N VAL A 167 -15.73 11.74 1.02
CA VAL A 167 -16.30 10.55 0.37
C VAL A 167 -16.30 9.30 1.25
N ALA A 168 -15.75 9.43 2.47
CA ALA A 168 -15.80 8.49 3.58
C ALA A 168 -15.67 7.00 3.18
N PRO A 169 -14.53 6.54 2.62
CA PRO A 169 -14.26 5.11 2.45
C PRO A 169 -14.27 4.39 3.79
N GLU A 170 -14.56 3.09 3.81
CA GLU A 170 -14.61 2.31 5.07
C GLU A 170 -13.24 2.29 5.78
N VAL A 171 -12.13 2.30 5.03
CA VAL A 171 -10.76 2.44 5.54
C VAL A 171 -9.96 3.40 4.66
N VAL A 172 -9.21 4.31 5.27
CA VAL A 172 -8.25 5.17 4.55
C VAL A 172 -6.84 4.88 5.02
N SER A 173 -6.01 4.45 4.07
CA SER A 173 -4.63 4.01 4.27
C SER A 173 -3.63 5.05 3.76
N HIS A 174 -2.58 5.32 4.53
CA HIS A 174 -1.39 6.04 4.06
C HIS A 174 -0.14 5.40 4.68
N ASN A 175 0.71 4.81 3.85
CA ASN A 175 1.89 4.09 4.36
C ASN A 175 3.04 5.04 4.70
N ILE A 176 3.64 4.84 5.88
CA ILE A 176 4.92 5.45 6.23
C ILE A 176 6.11 4.72 5.57
N GLU A 177 5.92 3.44 5.23
CA GLU A 177 6.81 2.49 4.55
C GLU A 177 8.07 2.09 5.31
N THR A 178 8.69 3.00 6.06
CA THR A 178 9.93 2.73 6.78
C THR A 178 10.04 3.65 8.01
N VAL A 179 11.10 3.46 8.78
CA VAL A 179 11.41 4.24 9.98
C VAL A 179 11.91 5.65 9.64
N GLU A 180 11.84 6.58 10.59
CA GLU A 180 12.17 7.99 10.37
C GLU A 180 13.54 8.19 9.72
N ARG A 181 14.59 7.57 10.29
CA ARG A 181 15.98 7.66 9.81
C ARG A 181 16.13 7.28 8.33
N LEU A 182 15.38 6.26 7.89
CA LEU A 182 15.47 5.73 6.52
C LEU A 182 14.57 6.47 5.52
N THR A 183 13.61 7.27 5.99
CA THR A 183 12.59 7.86 5.12
C THR A 183 13.19 8.65 3.96
N ARG A 184 14.21 9.50 4.20
CA ARG A 184 14.84 10.29 3.12
C ARG A 184 15.54 9.43 2.06
N LYS A 185 16.04 8.25 2.44
CA LYS A 185 16.69 7.30 1.53
C LYS A 185 15.65 6.47 0.75
N VAL A 186 14.56 6.08 1.42
CA VAL A 186 13.56 5.16 0.87
C VAL A 186 12.50 5.89 0.05
N ARG A 187 12.05 7.07 0.51
CA ARG A 187 10.99 7.90 -0.07
C ARG A 187 11.51 9.33 -0.28
N ILE A 188 12.21 9.56 -1.39
CA ILE A 188 12.95 10.80 -1.66
C ILE A 188 12.09 12.07 -1.49
N GLN A 189 10.86 12.05 -1.98
CA GLN A 189 9.95 13.20 -1.94
C GLN A 189 9.04 13.24 -0.69
N ALA A 190 8.85 12.12 0.01
CA ALA A 190 7.94 12.04 1.15
C ALA A 190 8.65 12.42 2.46
N LYS A 191 7.87 12.79 3.48
CA LYS A 191 8.38 13.12 4.81
C LYS A 191 7.69 12.24 5.85
N TYR A 192 8.46 11.74 6.83
CA TYR A 192 7.98 10.86 7.88
C TYR A 192 6.84 11.52 8.67
N HIS A 193 7.12 12.69 9.27
CA HIS A 193 6.15 13.46 10.05
C HIS A 193 4.93 13.93 9.25
N ARG A 194 5.08 14.21 7.94
CA ARG A 194 3.92 14.51 7.09
C ARG A 194 3.03 13.28 6.91
N SER A 195 3.63 12.10 6.75
CA SER A 195 2.89 10.85 6.62
C SER A 195 2.11 10.53 7.89
N LEU A 196 2.70 10.83 9.07
CA LEU A 196 2.00 10.74 10.36
C LEU A 196 0.88 11.77 10.48
N GLU A 197 1.10 13.01 10.02
CA GLU A 197 0.05 14.05 9.99
C GLU A 197 -1.13 13.66 9.10
N VAL A 198 -0.89 12.98 7.97
CA VAL A 198 -1.96 12.42 7.13
C VAL A 198 -2.82 11.45 7.96
N ILE A 199 -2.21 10.51 8.67
CA ILE A 199 -2.94 9.56 9.54
C ILE A 199 -3.73 10.30 10.61
N ARG A 200 -3.13 11.29 11.28
CA ARG A 200 -3.81 12.11 12.29
C ARG A 200 -5.04 12.79 11.72
N ARG A 201 -4.89 13.50 10.61
CA ARG A 201 -5.99 14.26 9.97
C ARG A 201 -7.12 13.35 9.49
N LEU A 202 -6.79 12.18 8.96
CA LEU A 202 -7.79 11.18 8.61
C LEU A 202 -8.57 10.73 9.85
N LYS A 203 -7.87 10.46 10.96
CA LYS A 203 -8.50 10.07 12.22
C LYS A 203 -9.41 11.16 12.77
N ASP A 204 -8.93 12.40 12.79
CA ASP A 204 -9.70 13.57 13.24
C ASP A 204 -10.92 13.83 12.33
N GLY A 205 -10.82 13.49 11.04
CA GLY A 205 -11.92 13.47 10.08
C GLY A 205 -12.90 12.29 10.24
N GLY A 206 -12.72 11.45 11.27
CA GLY A 206 -13.60 10.32 11.57
C GLY A 206 -13.34 9.05 10.75
N MET A 207 -12.23 9.00 10.00
CA MET A 207 -11.89 7.82 9.21
C MET A 207 -11.26 6.73 10.09
N ARG A 208 -11.48 5.47 9.70
CA ARG A 208 -10.68 4.34 10.17
C ARG A 208 -9.37 4.33 9.40
N THR A 209 -8.26 4.39 10.12
CA THR A 209 -6.95 4.68 9.52
C THR A 209 -6.05 3.46 9.48
N LYS A 210 -5.19 3.43 8.46
CA LYS A 210 -4.26 2.32 8.27
C LYS A 210 -2.92 2.80 7.73
N SER A 211 -1.85 2.12 8.13
CA SER A 211 -0.52 2.34 7.61
C SER A 211 0.25 1.04 7.42
N GLY A 212 1.45 1.15 6.84
CA GLY A 212 2.29 0.02 6.52
C GLY A 212 3.77 0.32 6.70
N ILE A 213 4.52 -0.71 7.09
CA ILE A 213 5.97 -0.70 7.23
C ILE A 213 6.54 -1.91 6.48
N MET A 214 7.57 -1.67 5.66
CA MET A 214 8.37 -2.72 5.05
C MET A 214 9.68 -2.91 5.82
N LEU A 215 10.00 -4.16 6.11
CA LEU A 215 11.23 -4.55 6.80
C LEU A 215 12.28 -5.09 5.83
N GLY A 216 13.55 -4.98 6.20
CA GLY A 216 14.69 -5.43 5.42
C GLY A 216 15.44 -4.33 4.67
N LEU A 217 15.16 -3.06 4.98
CA LEU A 217 15.79 -1.88 4.37
C LEU A 217 16.93 -1.29 5.21
N GLY A 218 17.17 -1.83 6.41
CA GLY A 218 18.23 -1.44 7.34
C GLY A 218 17.73 -0.80 8.63
N GLU A 219 16.44 -0.93 8.91
CA GLU A 219 15.80 -0.57 10.16
C GLU A 219 16.23 -1.52 11.28
N THR A 220 16.39 -1.00 12.49
CA THR A 220 16.56 -1.81 13.70
C THR A 220 15.21 -2.16 14.32
N LYS A 221 15.20 -3.15 15.23
CA LYS A 221 13.98 -3.53 15.94
C LYS A 221 13.38 -2.37 16.74
N ASP A 222 14.20 -1.61 17.45
CA ASP A 222 13.75 -0.49 18.27
C ASP A 222 13.15 0.64 17.41
N GLU A 223 13.71 0.89 16.23
CA GLU A 223 13.15 1.89 15.30
C GLU A 223 11.79 1.49 14.74
N VAL A 224 11.58 0.18 14.52
CA VAL A 224 10.27 -0.34 14.10
C VAL A 224 9.25 -0.19 15.23
N VAL A 225 9.62 -0.55 16.46
CA VAL A 225 8.75 -0.38 17.64
C VAL A 225 8.43 1.10 17.88
N GLN A 226 9.41 2.00 17.73
CA GLN A 226 9.17 3.44 17.78
C GLN A 226 8.15 3.86 16.71
N SER A 227 8.31 3.38 15.47
CA SER A 227 7.36 3.72 14.39
C SER A 227 5.95 3.20 14.64
N LEU A 228 5.79 2.05 15.33
CA LEU A 228 4.48 1.57 15.76
C LEU A 228 3.86 2.48 16.82
N ASN A 229 4.65 2.98 17.77
CA ASN A 229 4.19 3.97 18.75
C ASN A 229 3.80 5.28 18.05
N ASP A 230 4.64 5.80 17.15
CA ASP A 230 4.36 7.04 16.43
C ASP A 230 3.05 6.94 15.61
N LEU A 231 2.81 5.80 14.97
CA LEU A 231 1.56 5.52 14.27
C LEU A 231 0.37 5.49 15.22
N TYR A 232 0.46 4.76 16.32
CA TYR A 232 -0.60 4.66 17.32
C TYR A 232 -0.92 6.03 17.93
N GLU A 233 0.11 6.78 18.34
CA GLU A 233 -0.05 8.13 18.89
C GLU A 233 -0.76 9.05 17.91
N ASN A 234 -0.50 8.91 16.60
CA ASN A 234 -1.17 9.64 15.52
C ASN A 234 -2.55 9.09 15.11
N GLY A 235 -3.09 8.13 15.86
CA GLY A 235 -4.44 7.63 15.66
C GLY A 235 -4.57 6.58 14.56
N CYS A 236 -3.48 5.89 14.22
CA CYS A 236 -3.50 4.72 13.34
C CYS A 236 -4.26 3.56 13.99
N ASP A 237 -5.29 3.01 13.33
CA ASP A 237 -6.03 1.85 13.84
C ASP A 237 -5.38 0.53 13.42
N ILE A 238 -4.92 0.45 12.16
CA ILE A 238 -4.45 -0.78 11.53
C ILE A 238 -3.01 -0.61 11.04
N VAL A 239 -2.15 -1.59 11.30
CA VAL A 239 -0.79 -1.62 10.74
C VAL A 239 -0.52 -2.93 10.01
N THR A 240 0.03 -2.82 8.79
CA THR A 240 0.58 -3.95 8.04
C THR A 240 2.11 -3.94 8.07
N ILE A 241 2.74 -5.06 8.40
CA ILE A 241 4.21 -5.20 8.49
C ILE A 241 4.65 -6.34 7.58
N GLY A 242 5.40 -6.01 6.52
CA GLY A 242 5.79 -6.95 5.47
C GLY A 242 7.29 -6.97 5.16
N GLN A 243 7.79 -8.02 4.51
CA GLN A 243 9.17 -8.03 3.99
C GLN A 243 9.26 -7.18 2.72
N TYR A 244 10.24 -6.28 2.67
CA TYR A 244 10.66 -5.65 1.43
C TYR A 244 11.25 -6.70 0.49
N LEU A 245 10.70 -6.78 -0.71
CA LEU A 245 11.24 -7.60 -1.81
C LEU A 245 11.70 -6.66 -2.91
N GLN A 246 12.99 -6.68 -3.22
CA GLN A 246 13.58 -5.85 -4.24
C GLN A 246 12.97 -6.15 -5.62
N PRO A 247 12.35 -5.17 -6.31
CA PRO A 247 11.74 -5.41 -7.62
C PRO A 247 12.76 -5.72 -8.72
N THR A 248 13.83 -4.92 -8.80
CA THR A 248 14.93 -5.10 -9.76
C THR A 248 16.26 -4.70 -9.13
N ALA A 249 17.38 -5.08 -9.74
CA ALA A 249 18.72 -4.70 -9.27
C ALA A 249 18.98 -3.18 -9.20
N LYS A 250 18.13 -2.36 -9.86
CA LYS A 250 18.22 -0.89 -9.80
C LYS A 250 17.55 -0.29 -8.55
N HIS A 251 16.76 -1.06 -7.82
CA HIS A 251 16.08 -0.62 -6.59
C HIS A 251 16.97 -0.85 -5.37
N LEU A 252 16.58 -0.27 -4.23
CA LEU A 252 17.25 -0.48 -2.95
C LEU A 252 17.49 -1.96 -2.68
N GLN A 253 18.67 -2.29 -2.17
CA GLN A 253 19.03 -3.67 -1.85
C GLN A 253 18.28 -4.15 -0.60
N VAL A 254 17.94 -5.44 -0.58
CA VAL A 254 17.47 -6.08 0.65
C VAL A 254 18.68 -6.29 1.56
N LEU A 255 18.70 -5.64 2.72
CA LEU A 255 19.79 -5.75 3.69
C LEU A 255 19.61 -6.95 4.63
N ARG A 256 18.36 -7.34 4.91
CA ARG A 256 18.05 -8.57 5.66
C ARG A 256 16.72 -9.17 5.24
N PHE A 257 16.64 -10.51 5.26
CA PHE A 257 15.36 -11.21 5.25
C PHE A 257 14.95 -11.50 6.70
N VAL A 258 13.88 -10.85 7.12
CA VAL A 258 13.37 -10.93 8.48
C VAL A 258 12.76 -12.31 8.73
N HIS A 259 13.09 -12.91 9.87
CA HIS A 259 12.57 -14.22 10.27
C HIS A 259 11.09 -14.10 10.68
N PRO A 260 10.23 -15.11 10.42
CA PRO A 260 8.83 -15.10 10.84
C PRO A 260 8.60 -14.76 12.33
N ASP A 261 9.50 -15.20 13.22
CA ASP A 261 9.39 -14.91 14.66
C ASP A 261 9.52 -13.42 14.98
N GLU A 262 10.28 -12.67 14.18
CA GLU A 262 10.41 -11.22 14.36
C GLU A 262 9.12 -10.51 13.90
N PHE A 263 8.46 -11.00 12.85
CA PHE A 263 7.12 -10.53 12.48
C PHE A 263 6.09 -10.83 13.57
N ALA A 264 6.14 -12.02 14.17
CA ALA A 264 5.30 -12.37 15.31
C ALA A 264 5.55 -11.42 16.49
N PHE A 265 6.82 -11.14 16.81
CA PHE A 265 7.18 -10.15 17.81
C PHE A 265 6.55 -8.77 17.55
N TYR A 266 6.68 -8.21 16.34
CA TYR A 266 6.09 -6.90 16.04
C TYR A 266 4.56 -6.91 16.11
N ARG A 267 3.93 -8.05 15.81
CA ARG A 267 2.48 -8.22 15.97
C ARG A 267 2.08 -8.05 17.44
N GLU A 268 2.77 -8.78 18.33
CA GLU A 268 2.53 -8.72 19.77
C GLU A 268 2.78 -7.32 20.32
N GLU A 269 3.89 -6.68 19.93
CA GLU A 269 4.20 -5.31 20.37
C GLU A 269 3.14 -4.31 19.87
N GLY A 270 2.68 -4.41 18.62
CA GLY A 270 1.64 -3.54 18.10
C GLY A 270 0.32 -3.62 18.87
N TYR A 271 -0.11 -4.84 19.24
CA TYR A 271 -1.30 -5.02 20.06
C TYR A 271 -1.14 -4.50 21.50
N LYS A 272 0.03 -4.71 22.11
CA LYS A 272 0.37 -4.17 23.44
C LYS A 272 0.38 -2.65 23.47
N ILE A 273 0.89 -2.00 22.40
CA ILE A 273 0.92 -0.54 22.28
C ILE A 273 -0.49 0.03 22.30
N GLY A 274 -1.43 -0.55 21.55
CA GLY A 274 -2.66 0.20 21.29
C GLY A 274 -3.44 -0.17 20.06
N LEU A 275 -2.77 -0.76 19.06
CA LEU A 275 -3.34 -0.91 17.71
C LEU A 275 -4.53 -1.88 17.71
N ASP A 276 -5.51 -1.55 16.89
CA ASP A 276 -6.74 -2.34 16.79
C ASP A 276 -6.55 -3.60 15.94
N TYR A 277 -5.74 -3.51 14.89
CA TYR A 277 -5.42 -4.65 14.03
C TYR A 277 -3.96 -4.60 13.57
N VAL A 278 -3.24 -5.72 13.71
CA VAL A 278 -1.85 -5.85 13.26
C VAL A 278 -1.72 -7.07 12.37
N GLU A 279 -1.54 -6.82 11.06
CA GLU A 279 -1.24 -7.85 10.07
C GLU A 279 0.27 -7.85 9.84
N SER A 280 0.96 -8.93 10.20
CA SER A 280 2.43 -8.94 10.24
C SER A 280 2.96 -10.28 9.78
N GLY A 281 3.77 -10.27 8.72
CA GLY A 281 4.33 -11.49 8.17
C GLY A 281 5.17 -11.26 6.92
N PRO A 282 5.99 -12.24 6.52
CA PRO A 282 6.95 -12.06 5.42
C PRO A 282 6.30 -11.68 4.09
N LEU A 283 5.10 -12.19 3.81
CA LEU A 283 4.39 -11.95 2.54
C LEU A 283 3.32 -10.86 2.65
N VAL A 284 3.14 -10.27 3.83
CA VAL A 284 2.14 -9.22 4.04
C VAL A 284 2.44 -8.03 3.13
N ARG A 285 1.36 -7.46 2.61
CA ARG A 285 1.30 -6.23 1.80
C ARG A 285 0.18 -5.37 2.35
N SER A 286 0.18 -4.08 2.04
CA SER A 286 -0.85 -3.16 2.53
C SER A 286 -2.27 -3.67 2.23
N SER A 287 -2.54 -4.22 1.04
CA SER A 287 -3.88 -4.73 0.69
C SER A 287 -4.13 -6.19 1.05
N TYR A 288 -3.16 -6.91 1.62
CA TYR A 288 -3.32 -8.32 1.99
C TYR A 288 -4.33 -8.47 3.13
N HIS A 289 -5.33 -9.33 2.95
CA HIS A 289 -6.45 -9.55 3.90
C HIS A 289 -7.18 -8.26 4.34
N SER A 290 -7.15 -7.22 3.51
CA SER A 290 -7.77 -5.91 3.81
C SER A 290 -9.25 -6.02 4.15
N GLU A 291 -9.96 -7.02 3.61
CA GLU A 291 -11.37 -7.28 3.94
C GLU A 291 -11.61 -7.63 5.42
N ARG A 292 -10.56 -8.05 6.14
CA ARG A 292 -10.63 -8.39 7.58
C ARG A 292 -10.37 -7.20 8.48
N HIS A 293 -9.95 -6.07 7.92
CA HIS A 293 -9.57 -4.89 8.70
C HIS A 293 -10.76 -3.95 8.94
N LEU A 294 -11.92 -4.23 8.33
CA LEU A 294 -13.10 -3.36 8.32
C LEU A 294 -13.72 -3.13 9.70
N ILE A 295 -13.72 -4.15 10.57
CA ILE A 295 -14.49 -4.13 11.82
C ILE A 295 -13.64 -3.59 12.96
N PRO A 296 -14.00 -2.43 13.56
CA PRO A 296 -13.30 -1.91 14.73
C PRO A 296 -13.36 -2.88 15.93
N GLY A 297 -12.25 -3.01 16.64
CA GLY A 297 -12.13 -3.86 17.83
C GLY A 297 -11.91 -5.34 17.52
N GLU A 298 -12.00 -5.78 16.26
CA GLU A 298 -11.96 -7.22 15.94
C GLU A 298 -10.57 -7.83 16.14
N GLY A 299 -9.51 -7.17 15.67
CA GLY A 299 -8.14 -7.67 15.79
C GLY A 299 -7.72 -7.82 17.24
N ARG A 300 -7.88 -6.74 18.02
CA ARG A 300 -7.59 -6.71 19.45
C ARG A 300 -8.39 -7.74 20.25
N ARG A 301 -9.72 -7.83 20.07
CA ARG A 301 -10.53 -8.83 20.78
C ARG A 301 -10.06 -10.27 20.50
N LYS A 302 -9.70 -10.58 19.24
CA LYS A 302 -9.17 -11.90 18.88
C LYS A 302 -7.80 -12.17 19.49
N TRP A 303 -6.99 -11.15 19.69
CA TRP A 303 -5.68 -11.24 20.33
C TRP A 303 -5.83 -11.42 21.85
N GLU A 304 -6.68 -10.63 22.51
CA GLU A 304 -6.98 -10.75 23.94
C GLU A 304 -7.59 -12.10 24.29
N ALA A 305 -8.44 -12.68 23.43
CA ALA A 305 -9.02 -14.00 23.67
C ALA A 305 -8.00 -15.16 23.64
N LYS A 306 -6.77 -14.91 23.16
CA LYS A 306 -5.71 -15.93 23.03
C LYS A 306 -4.59 -15.79 24.08
N ASN A 307 -4.58 -14.71 24.85
CA ASN A 307 -3.53 -14.38 25.83
C ASN A 307 -4.14 -14.18 27.23
#